data_AF-A0A820T407-F1
#
_entry.id   AF-A0A820T407-F1
#
_cell.length_a   1.000
_cell.length_b   1.000
_cell.length_c   1.000
_cell.angle_alpha   90.00
_cell.angle_beta   90.00
_cell.angle_gamma   90.00
#
_symmetry.space_group_name_H-M   'P 1'
#
loop_
_entity.id
_entity.type
_entity.pdbx_description
1 polymer ?
#
loop_
_entity_poly.entity_id
_entity_poly.type
_entity_poly.pdbx_seq_one_letter_code
_entity_poly.pdbx_strand_id
1 'polypeptide(L)'
;MSFSQKYNKVILIDGGLGTTLHEYGLAVLDDPLWSGKALVKEPEQLAKAHRAFVQAKCDFILTATYQVSVENLMNHHHLSNEQAEEVIYNSVKIARNVIGQFDYEEKAKCFVAASVGPYGAALNDGSEFNGWYTDSMTIEQFKDWHRPRLAILTRAEPDLIAFETIPSKKEAEALAELLKEFPNVKGWFSFNCQVLK
;
A
#
# COMPACT_ATOMS: atom_id res chain seq x y z
N MET A 1 -14.97 -16.58 -0.48
CA MET A 1 -15.86 -15.84 0.45
C MET A 1 -15.49 -14.37 0.36
N SER A 2 -16.45 -13.47 0.10
CA SER A 2 -16.20 -12.02 0.04
C SER A 2 -16.04 -11.46 1.46
N PHE A 3 -15.10 -10.54 1.70
CA PHE A 3 -14.96 -9.85 3.00
C PHE A 3 -16.27 -9.18 3.46
N SER A 4 -17.21 -8.95 2.53
CA SER A 4 -18.57 -8.50 2.82
C SER A 4 -19.35 -9.37 3.80
N GLN A 5 -19.01 -10.64 3.95
CA GLN A 5 -19.68 -11.51 4.91
C GLN A 5 -19.24 -11.24 6.36
N LYS A 6 -18.19 -10.44 6.57
CA LYS A 6 -17.75 -9.93 7.88
C LYS A 6 -18.45 -8.61 8.29
N TYR A 7 -19.34 -8.02 7.46
CA TYR A 7 -19.93 -6.68 7.70
C TYR A 7 -20.73 -6.49 9.00
N ASN A 8 -21.09 -7.55 9.72
CA ASN A 8 -21.73 -7.44 11.04
C ASN A 8 -20.73 -7.41 12.22
N LYS A 9 -19.43 -7.22 11.94
CA LYS A 9 -18.35 -7.19 12.92
C LYS A 9 -17.32 -6.11 12.56
N VAL A 10 -16.57 -5.67 13.57
CA VAL A 10 -15.39 -4.82 13.39
C VAL A 10 -14.36 -5.56 12.54
N ILE A 11 -13.82 -4.88 11.54
CA ILE A 11 -12.71 -5.36 10.71
C ILE A 11 -11.40 -4.82 11.29
N LEU A 12 -10.45 -5.70 11.57
CA LEU A 12 -9.12 -5.36 12.05
C LEU A 12 -8.14 -5.30 10.87
N ILE A 13 -7.55 -4.13 10.64
CA ILE A 13 -6.39 -3.99 9.74
C ILE A 13 -5.10 -4.22 10.55
N ASP A 14 -3.99 -4.45 9.87
CA ASP A 14 -2.69 -4.56 10.51
C ASP A 14 -2.21 -3.22 11.12
N GLY A 15 -1.06 -3.27 11.79
CA GLY A 15 -0.47 -2.12 12.47
C GLY A 15 0.57 -1.39 11.63
N GLY A 16 1.30 -0.48 12.27
CA GLY A 16 2.40 0.25 11.63
C GLY A 16 3.55 -0.68 11.21
N LEU A 17 3.58 -1.04 9.93
CA LEU A 17 4.60 -1.94 9.37
C LEU A 17 6.03 -1.42 9.59
N GLY A 18 6.25 -0.10 9.43
CA GLY A 18 7.56 0.51 9.67
C GLY A 18 8.04 0.34 11.12
N THR A 19 7.14 0.49 12.09
CA THR A 19 7.45 0.29 13.53
C THR A 19 7.81 -1.17 13.80
N THR A 20 7.04 -2.12 13.28
CA THR A 20 7.31 -3.55 13.45
C THR A 20 8.65 -3.95 12.82
N LEU A 21 8.98 -3.43 11.63
CA LEU A 21 10.26 -3.68 10.97
C LEU A 21 11.42 -3.10 11.79
N HIS A 22 11.24 -1.92 12.38
CA HIS A 22 12.22 -1.33 13.29
C HIS A 22 12.48 -2.21 14.52
N GLU A 23 11.43 -2.75 15.15
CA GLU A 23 11.55 -3.70 16.26
C GLU A 23 12.29 -4.99 15.86
N TYR A 24 12.27 -5.36 14.57
CA TYR A 24 13.04 -6.48 14.03
C TYR A 24 14.48 -6.13 13.65
N GLY A 25 14.93 -4.92 14.01
CA GLY A 25 16.29 -4.44 13.77
C GLY A 25 16.49 -3.82 12.39
N LEU A 26 15.42 -3.61 11.61
CA LEU A 26 15.53 -2.94 10.31
C LEU A 26 15.38 -1.43 10.47
N ALA A 27 16.48 -0.70 10.32
CA ALA A 27 16.40 0.74 10.09
C ALA A 27 15.71 0.97 8.75
N VAL A 28 14.57 1.66 8.73
CA VAL A 28 13.82 1.97 7.50
C VAL A 28 13.96 3.44 7.09
N LEU A 29 14.20 4.34 8.06
CA LEU A 29 14.23 5.80 7.85
C LEU A 29 15.51 6.32 7.18
N ASP A 30 16.50 5.46 6.97
CA ASP A 30 17.74 5.74 6.24
C ASP A 30 17.59 5.58 4.71
N ASP A 31 16.39 5.22 4.25
CA ASP A 31 16.08 5.01 2.84
C ASP A 31 15.05 6.05 2.36
N PRO A 32 15.25 6.67 1.19
CA PRO A 32 14.28 7.63 0.63
C PRO A 32 12.90 7.01 0.37
N LEU A 33 12.82 5.68 0.19
CA LEU A 33 11.58 4.92 0.10
C LEU A 33 11.37 4.08 1.36
N TRP A 34 11.43 4.71 2.53
CA TRP A 34 11.40 4.04 3.84
C TRP A 34 10.31 2.99 3.96
N SER A 35 9.10 3.23 3.45
CA SER A 35 7.98 2.29 3.54
C SER A 35 8.18 1.05 2.65
N GLY A 36 8.93 1.21 1.56
CA GLY A 36 9.23 0.18 0.56
C GLY A 36 10.61 -0.47 0.72
N LYS A 37 11.47 0.03 1.62
CA LYS A 37 12.83 -0.50 1.82
C LYS A 37 12.85 -2.01 2.02
N ALA A 38 12.00 -2.51 2.94
CA ALA A 38 11.93 -3.93 3.25
C ALA A 38 11.45 -4.76 2.05
N LEU A 39 10.58 -4.20 1.21
CA LEU A 39 10.13 -4.87 0.00
C LEU A 39 11.28 -5.10 -0.99
N VAL A 40 12.17 -4.13 -1.13
CA VAL A 40 13.30 -4.18 -2.08
C VAL A 40 14.49 -4.97 -1.53
N LYS A 41 14.88 -4.69 -0.29
CA LYS A 41 16.15 -5.14 0.28
C LYS A 41 16.01 -6.35 1.22
N GLU A 42 14.86 -6.49 1.88
CA GLU A 42 14.69 -7.44 3.00
C GLU A 42 13.33 -8.17 2.94
N PRO A 43 12.97 -8.82 1.81
CA PRO A 43 11.63 -9.39 1.61
C PRO A 43 11.29 -10.49 2.63
N GLU A 44 12.29 -11.18 3.18
CA GLU A 44 12.10 -12.17 4.26
C GLU A 44 11.68 -11.50 5.58
N GLN A 45 12.25 -10.35 5.91
CA GLN A 45 11.86 -9.57 7.10
C GLN A 45 10.48 -8.95 6.93
N LEU A 46 10.14 -8.51 5.71
CA LEU A 46 8.79 -8.10 5.36
C LEU A 46 7.77 -9.25 5.56
N ALA A 47 8.10 -10.44 5.05
CA ALA A 47 7.26 -11.63 5.24
C ALA A 47 7.09 -11.98 6.72
N LYS A 48 8.15 -11.86 7.52
CA LYS A 48 8.11 -12.05 8.97
C LYS A 48 7.18 -11.05 9.66
N ALA A 49 7.20 -9.77 9.27
CA ALA A 49 6.30 -8.76 9.81
C ALA A 49 4.84 -9.04 9.45
N HIS A 50 4.54 -9.37 8.19
CA HIS A 50 3.20 -9.83 7.80
C HIS A 50 2.75 -11.05 8.59
N ARG A 51 3.65 -12.02 8.83
CA ARG A 51 3.34 -13.24 9.59
C ARG A 51 2.92 -12.90 11.02
N ALA A 52 3.58 -11.93 11.65
CA ALA A 52 3.22 -11.49 13.00
C ALA A 52 1.82 -10.85 13.05
N PHE A 53 1.46 -10.03 12.05
CA PHE A 53 0.11 -9.47 11.96
C PHE A 53 -0.96 -10.54 11.75
N VAL A 54 -0.70 -11.51 10.87
CA VAL A 54 -1.60 -12.65 10.66
C VAL A 54 -1.76 -13.47 11.95
N GLN A 55 -0.68 -13.72 12.70
CA GLN A 55 -0.72 -14.39 14.01
C GLN A 55 -1.54 -13.61 15.05
N ALA A 56 -1.51 -12.28 14.98
CA ALA A 56 -2.33 -11.39 15.79
C ALA A 56 -3.81 -11.35 15.35
N LYS A 57 -4.20 -12.13 14.32
CA LYS A 57 -5.56 -12.30 13.82
C LYS A 57 -6.17 -11.04 13.22
N CYS A 58 -5.37 -10.23 12.51
CA CYS A 58 -5.91 -9.16 11.67
C CYS A 58 -6.73 -9.74 10.49
N ASP A 59 -7.76 -9.02 10.08
CA ASP A 59 -8.58 -9.35 8.92
C ASP A 59 -7.90 -8.93 7.61
N PHE A 60 -7.07 -7.89 7.64
CA PHE A 60 -6.28 -7.43 6.50
C PHE A 60 -4.83 -7.20 6.89
N ILE A 61 -3.91 -7.51 5.97
CA ILE A 61 -2.55 -6.97 5.95
C ILE A 61 -2.38 -6.04 4.75
N LEU A 62 -1.67 -4.95 4.94
CA LEU A 62 -1.36 -3.97 3.91
C LEU A 62 0.02 -4.27 3.29
N THR A 63 0.14 -4.17 1.97
CA THR A 63 1.43 -4.33 1.30
C THR A 63 2.39 -3.18 1.62
N ALA A 64 3.70 -3.42 1.52
CA ALA A 64 4.74 -2.39 1.70
C ALA A 64 4.90 -1.47 0.47
N THR A 65 3.79 -0.94 -0.06
CA THR A 65 3.77 -0.18 -1.33
C THR A 65 3.31 1.27 -1.19
N TYR A 66 3.18 1.77 0.03
CA TYR A 66 2.72 3.14 0.34
C TYR A 66 3.44 4.22 -0.51
N GLN A 67 4.77 4.28 -0.46
CA GLN A 67 5.59 5.25 -1.24
C GLN A 67 6.10 4.72 -2.58
N VAL A 68 5.86 3.45 -2.89
CA VAL A 68 6.53 2.79 -4.00
C VAL A 68 5.85 3.15 -5.31
N SER A 69 6.61 3.61 -6.30
CA SER A 69 6.21 3.76 -7.70
C SER A 69 7.34 3.23 -8.60
N VAL A 70 7.04 2.93 -9.87
CA VAL A 70 8.07 2.48 -10.83
C VAL A 70 9.18 3.51 -10.93
N GLU A 71 8.80 4.78 -11.11
CA GLU A 71 9.73 5.92 -11.18
C GLU A 71 10.61 6.02 -9.93
N ASN A 72 10.03 5.95 -8.73
CA ASN A 72 10.78 6.07 -7.48
C ASN A 72 11.75 4.92 -7.29
N LEU A 73 11.37 3.69 -7.63
CA LEU A 73 12.25 2.53 -7.56
C LEU A 73 13.43 2.65 -8.53
N MET A 74 13.19 3.15 -9.75
CA MET A 74 14.26 3.43 -10.71
C MET A 74 15.20 4.52 -10.21
N ASN A 75 14.66 5.62 -9.67
CA ASN A 75 15.45 6.78 -9.25
C ASN A 75 16.25 6.52 -7.98
N HIS A 76 15.69 5.83 -6.99
CA HIS A 76 16.29 5.67 -5.66
C HIS A 76 16.97 4.31 -5.43
N HIS A 77 16.56 3.26 -6.16
CA HIS A 77 17.17 1.93 -6.06
C HIS A 77 17.86 1.49 -7.36
N HIS A 78 17.88 2.34 -8.40
CA HIS A 78 18.56 2.07 -9.67
C HIS A 78 18.12 0.77 -10.35
N LEU A 79 16.85 0.40 -10.15
CA LEU A 79 16.24 -0.75 -10.79
C LEU A 79 15.93 -0.45 -12.25
N SER A 80 15.92 -1.49 -13.10
CA SER A 80 15.28 -1.39 -14.42
C SER A 80 13.77 -1.23 -14.27
N ASN A 81 13.09 -0.81 -15.35
CA ASN A 81 11.63 -0.73 -15.36
C ASN A 81 11.00 -2.09 -15.00
N GLU A 82 11.50 -3.18 -15.59
CA GLU A 82 11.00 -4.54 -15.33
C GLU A 82 11.21 -4.97 -13.88
N GLN A 83 12.39 -4.67 -13.30
CA GLN A 83 12.69 -4.97 -11.90
C GLN A 83 11.78 -4.16 -10.96
N ALA A 84 11.52 -2.89 -11.27
CA ALA A 84 10.64 -2.04 -10.48
C ALA A 84 9.18 -2.54 -10.52
N GLU A 85 8.69 -2.95 -11.69
CA GLU A 85 7.37 -3.58 -11.82
C GLU A 85 7.29 -4.90 -11.04
N GLU A 86 8.33 -5.72 -11.11
CA GLU A 86 8.41 -6.99 -10.39
C GLU A 86 8.37 -6.80 -8.87
N VAL A 87 9.09 -5.80 -8.34
CA VAL A 87 9.06 -5.44 -6.91
C VAL A 87 7.64 -5.10 -6.45
N ILE A 88 6.93 -4.24 -7.20
CA ILE A 88 5.56 -3.85 -6.87
C ILE A 88 4.63 -5.07 -6.94
N TYR A 89 4.75 -5.89 -7.99
CA TYR A 89 3.97 -7.11 -8.16
C TYR A 89 4.19 -8.10 -7.01
N ASN A 90 5.44 -8.31 -6.62
CA ASN A 90 5.84 -9.26 -5.59
C ASN A 90 5.38 -8.84 -4.20
N SER A 91 5.13 -7.55 -3.93
CA SER A 91 4.57 -7.10 -2.65
C SER A 91 3.28 -7.82 -2.26
N VAL A 92 2.36 -7.98 -3.21
CA VAL A 92 1.09 -8.70 -3.02
C VAL A 92 1.36 -10.19 -2.89
N LYS A 93 2.30 -10.75 -3.66
CA LYS A 93 2.64 -12.18 -3.61
C LYS A 93 3.27 -12.58 -2.29
N ILE A 94 4.14 -11.74 -1.71
CA ILE A 94 4.71 -11.96 -0.38
C ILE A 94 3.59 -12.03 0.67
N ALA A 95 2.68 -11.05 0.69
CA ALA A 95 1.54 -11.02 1.60
C ALA A 95 0.63 -12.27 1.44
N ARG A 96 0.31 -12.65 0.20
CA ARG A 96 -0.47 -13.86 -0.12
C ARG A 96 0.22 -15.14 0.33
N ASN A 97 1.51 -15.26 0.09
CA ASN A 97 2.30 -16.43 0.49
C ASN A 97 2.33 -16.59 2.00
N VAL A 98 2.46 -15.49 2.74
CA VAL A 98 2.37 -15.50 4.21
C VAL A 98 1.00 -15.97 4.65
N ILE A 99 -0.09 -15.42 4.11
CA ILE A 99 -1.45 -15.85 4.45
C ILE A 99 -1.64 -17.33 4.14
N GLY A 100 -1.14 -17.82 3.01
CA GLY A 100 -1.25 -19.23 2.60
C GLY A 100 -0.51 -20.23 3.50
N GLN A 101 0.35 -19.77 4.41
CA GLN A 101 1.02 -20.62 5.41
C GLN A 101 0.15 -20.91 6.64
N PHE A 102 -1.03 -20.28 6.75
CA PHE A 102 -1.92 -20.43 7.89
C PHE A 102 -3.15 -21.25 7.52
N ASP A 103 -3.47 -22.23 8.36
CA ASP A 103 -4.75 -22.91 8.32
C ASP A 103 -5.81 -22.00 8.97
N TYR A 104 -6.76 -21.56 8.16
CA TYR A 104 -7.90 -20.78 8.65
C TYR A 104 -9.14 -21.67 8.72
N GLU A 105 -9.90 -21.54 9.82
CA GLU A 105 -11.34 -21.79 9.74
C GLU A 105 -11.93 -20.84 8.68
N GLU A 106 -12.87 -21.29 7.83
CA GLU A 106 -13.36 -20.53 6.66
C GLU A 106 -13.73 -19.06 6.95
N LYS A 107 -14.14 -18.73 8.18
CA LYS A 107 -14.57 -17.39 8.61
C LYS A 107 -13.43 -16.48 9.11
N ALA A 108 -12.22 -17.02 9.30
CA ALA A 108 -11.07 -16.32 9.90
C ALA A 108 -10.00 -15.89 8.89
N LYS A 109 -10.22 -16.10 7.59
CA LYS A 109 -9.23 -15.80 6.55
C LYS A 109 -8.82 -14.32 6.58
N CYS A 110 -7.50 -14.09 6.58
CA CYS A 110 -6.88 -12.78 6.40
C CYS A 110 -6.84 -12.42 4.90
N PHE A 111 -6.99 -11.14 4.59
CA PHE A 111 -7.03 -10.57 3.24
C PHE A 111 -5.83 -9.66 2.99
N VAL A 112 -5.52 -9.41 1.72
CA VAL A 112 -4.44 -8.49 1.29
C VAL A 112 -5.05 -7.20 0.76
N ALA A 113 -4.71 -6.09 1.39
CA ALA A 113 -4.98 -4.76 0.88
C ALA A 113 -3.69 -4.21 0.23
N ALA A 114 -3.75 -3.85 -1.06
CA ALA A 114 -2.61 -3.20 -1.69
C ALA A 114 -2.55 -1.72 -1.28
N SER A 115 -1.55 -1.35 -0.48
CA SER A 115 -1.34 0.02 -0.01
C SER A 115 -0.93 0.95 -1.16
N VAL A 116 -1.62 2.09 -1.25
CA VAL A 116 -1.36 3.16 -2.22
C VAL A 116 -1.39 4.48 -1.47
N GLY A 117 -0.20 5.02 -1.18
CA GLY A 117 -0.03 6.34 -0.59
C GLY A 117 -0.20 7.47 -1.61
N PRO A 118 -0.36 8.71 -1.12
CA PRO A 118 -0.53 9.89 -1.97
C PRO A 118 0.75 10.22 -2.74
N TYR A 119 0.62 11.06 -3.76
CA TYR A 119 1.75 11.64 -4.49
C TYR A 119 2.75 12.33 -3.55
N GLY A 120 2.27 13.04 -2.52
CA GLY A 120 3.14 13.69 -1.54
C GLY A 120 4.11 12.74 -0.82
N ALA A 121 3.70 11.49 -0.60
CA ALA A 121 4.56 10.49 0.06
C ALA A 121 5.75 10.09 -0.83
N ALA A 122 5.61 10.22 -2.15
CA ALA A 122 6.67 9.99 -3.13
C ALA A 122 7.64 11.17 -3.24
N LEU A 123 7.24 12.38 -2.83
CA LEU A 123 8.11 13.56 -2.81
C LEU A 123 9.10 13.54 -1.63
N ASN A 124 8.81 12.74 -0.60
CA ASN A 124 9.65 12.60 0.60
C ASN A 124 9.95 13.95 1.29
N ASP A 125 8.99 14.87 1.28
CA ASP A 125 9.07 16.21 1.85
C ASP A 125 8.03 16.47 2.97
N GLY A 126 7.27 15.44 3.37
CA GLY A 126 6.22 15.52 4.38
C GLY A 126 4.89 16.07 3.84
N SER A 127 4.78 16.34 2.54
CA SER A 127 3.57 16.88 1.94
C SER A 127 2.39 15.90 1.93
N GLU A 128 2.60 14.62 2.19
CA GLU A 128 1.53 13.64 2.46
C GLU A 128 0.65 14.03 3.65
N PHE A 129 1.13 14.89 4.55
CA PHE A 129 0.37 15.33 5.73
C PHE A 129 -0.33 16.69 5.55
N ASN A 130 0.01 17.46 4.52
CA ASN A 130 -0.51 18.83 4.34
C ASN A 130 -1.08 19.11 2.94
N GLY A 131 -0.77 18.26 1.95
CA GLY A 131 -1.29 18.36 0.59
C GLY A 131 -0.72 19.50 -0.25
N TRP A 132 0.45 20.08 0.08
CA TRP A 132 1.01 21.25 -0.63
C TRP A 132 1.23 21.07 -2.14
N TYR A 133 1.39 19.83 -2.60
CA TYR A 133 1.49 19.50 -4.04
C TYR A 133 0.15 19.55 -4.79
N THR A 134 -0.99 19.69 -4.10
CA THR A 134 -2.33 19.52 -4.70
C THR A 134 -2.59 20.49 -5.86
N ASP A 135 -2.11 21.73 -5.73
CA ASP A 135 -2.38 22.78 -6.70
C ASP A 135 -1.41 22.75 -7.89
N SER A 136 -0.28 22.06 -7.78
CA SER A 136 0.68 21.89 -8.88
C SER A 136 0.29 20.79 -9.86
N MET A 137 -0.75 20.01 -9.55
CA MET A 137 -1.21 18.91 -10.39
C MET A 137 -2.69 19.03 -10.76
N THR A 138 -3.00 18.57 -11.96
CA THR A 138 -4.36 18.34 -12.45
C THR A 138 -4.85 16.94 -12.06
N ILE A 139 -6.16 16.70 -12.16
CA ILE A 139 -6.74 15.37 -11.95
C ILE A 139 -6.11 14.33 -12.89
N GLU A 140 -5.97 14.65 -14.19
CA GLU A 140 -5.36 13.71 -15.14
C GLU A 140 -3.89 13.42 -14.83
N GLN A 141 -3.11 14.41 -14.37
CA GLN A 141 -1.73 14.16 -13.96
C GLN A 141 -1.64 13.23 -12.75
N PHE A 142 -2.56 13.35 -11.78
CA PHE A 142 -2.63 12.37 -10.68
C PHE A 142 -2.99 10.98 -11.19
N LYS A 143 -3.96 10.88 -12.12
CA LYS A 143 -4.35 9.60 -12.72
C LYS A 143 -3.16 8.96 -13.44
N ASP A 144 -2.46 9.72 -14.27
CA ASP A 144 -1.29 9.28 -15.04
C ASP A 144 -0.17 8.77 -14.14
N TRP A 145 0.06 9.43 -13.01
CA TRP A 145 1.06 9.00 -12.05
C TRP A 145 0.68 7.71 -11.30
N HIS A 146 -0.58 7.58 -10.87
CA HIS A 146 -1.04 6.39 -10.11
C HIS A 146 -1.31 5.16 -11.00
N ARG A 147 -1.67 5.36 -12.27
CA ARG A 147 -2.15 4.28 -13.16
C ARG A 147 -1.18 3.12 -13.33
N PRO A 148 0.14 3.31 -13.59
CA PRO A 148 1.06 2.20 -13.76
C PRO A 148 1.10 1.31 -12.51
N ARG A 149 1.18 1.92 -11.33
CA ARG A 149 1.17 1.22 -10.05
C ARG A 149 -0.12 0.44 -9.82
N LEU A 150 -1.29 1.05 -10.07
CA LEU A 150 -2.57 0.36 -9.93
C LEU A 150 -2.74 -0.79 -10.92
N ALA A 151 -2.24 -0.66 -12.14
CA ALA A 151 -2.25 -1.75 -13.12
C ALA A 151 -1.43 -2.96 -12.64
N ILE A 152 -0.24 -2.72 -12.08
CA ILE A 152 0.64 -3.78 -11.56
C ILE A 152 0.01 -4.43 -10.32
N LEU A 153 -0.44 -3.62 -9.36
CA LEU A 153 -1.08 -4.12 -8.13
C LEU A 153 -2.33 -4.92 -8.45
N THR A 154 -3.21 -4.43 -9.33
CA THR A 154 -4.41 -5.15 -9.78
C THR A 154 -4.06 -6.49 -10.42
N ARG A 155 -3.06 -6.53 -11.29
CA ARG A 155 -2.56 -7.77 -11.92
C ARG A 155 -2.00 -8.76 -10.88
N ALA A 156 -1.55 -8.28 -9.73
CA ALA A 156 -1.05 -9.13 -8.64
C ALA A 156 -2.18 -9.72 -7.77
N GLU A 157 -3.43 -9.31 -7.99
CA GLU A 157 -4.66 -9.82 -7.36
C GLU A 157 -4.75 -9.64 -5.82
N PRO A 158 -4.63 -8.40 -5.31
CA PRO A 158 -5.01 -8.09 -3.93
C PRO A 158 -6.53 -8.25 -3.77
N ASP A 159 -7.01 -8.37 -2.52
CA ASP A 159 -8.45 -8.40 -2.25
C ASP A 159 -9.10 -7.02 -2.42
N LEU A 160 -8.34 -5.95 -2.19
CA LEU A 160 -8.73 -4.56 -2.45
C LEU A 160 -7.50 -3.63 -2.51
N ILE A 161 -7.71 -2.38 -2.92
CA ILE A 161 -6.73 -1.29 -2.82
C ILE A 161 -7.02 -0.45 -1.57
N ALA A 162 -5.98 -0.17 -0.79
CA ALA A 162 -6.02 0.76 0.33
C ALA A 162 -5.43 2.10 -0.12
N PHE A 163 -6.27 3.03 -0.58
CA PHE A 163 -5.83 4.42 -0.75
C PHE A 163 -5.75 5.05 0.63
N GLU A 164 -4.54 5.32 1.10
CA GLU A 164 -4.32 5.68 2.50
C GLU A 164 -3.50 6.96 2.67
N THR A 165 -3.78 7.66 3.76
CA THR A 165 -3.12 8.93 4.12
C THR A 165 -3.28 9.97 3.01
N ILE A 166 -4.46 10.05 2.38
CA ILE A 166 -4.70 11.02 1.30
C ILE A 166 -5.00 12.40 1.93
N PRO A 167 -4.18 13.43 1.72
CA PRO A 167 -4.42 14.76 2.29
C PRO A 167 -5.28 15.65 1.37
N SER A 168 -5.53 15.20 0.13
CA SER A 168 -6.05 16.03 -0.95
C SER A 168 -7.37 15.50 -1.51
N LYS A 169 -8.40 16.34 -1.51
CA LYS A 169 -9.68 16.03 -2.17
C LYS A 169 -9.48 15.81 -3.67
N LYS A 170 -8.68 16.65 -4.34
CA LYS A 170 -8.43 16.56 -5.79
C LYS A 170 -7.75 15.23 -6.16
N GLU A 171 -6.77 14.80 -5.36
CA GLU A 171 -6.14 13.50 -5.57
C GLU A 171 -7.10 12.34 -5.28
N ALA A 172 -7.93 12.45 -4.23
CA ALA A 172 -8.95 11.44 -3.95
C ALA A 172 -9.98 11.31 -5.09
N GLU A 173 -10.40 12.43 -5.69
CA GLU A 173 -11.26 12.45 -6.89
C GLU A 173 -10.57 11.75 -8.07
N ALA A 174 -9.31 12.06 -8.33
CA ALA A 174 -8.51 11.42 -9.37
C ALA A 174 -8.40 9.90 -9.16
N LEU A 175 -8.10 9.45 -7.95
CA LEU A 175 -8.02 8.04 -7.58
C LEU A 175 -9.37 7.32 -7.70
N ALA A 176 -10.46 7.97 -7.30
CA ALA A 176 -11.81 7.41 -7.41
C ALA A 176 -12.26 7.28 -8.88
N GLU A 177 -11.88 8.22 -9.74
CA GLU A 177 -12.09 8.12 -11.19
C GLU A 177 -11.23 7.03 -11.81
N LEU A 178 -9.94 6.98 -11.46
CA LEU A 178 -8.99 5.99 -11.95
C LEU A 178 -9.39 4.56 -11.58
N LEU A 179 -9.90 4.33 -10.36
CA LEU A 179 -10.34 3.01 -9.93
C LEU A 179 -11.42 2.42 -10.84
N LYS A 180 -12.23 3.26 -11.50
CA LYS A 180 -13.26 2.80 -12.46
C LYS A 180 -12.66 2.14 -13.71
N GLU A 181 -11.39 2.44 -14.05
CA GLU A 181 -10.64 1.75 -15.10
C GLU A 181 -10.31 0.29 -14.72
N PHE A 182 -10.45 -0.09 -13.45
CA PHE A 182 -10.17 -1.42 -12.88
C PHE A 182 -11.42 -2.04 -12.22
N PRO A 183 -12.47 -2.39 -13.00
CA PRO A 183 -13.82 -2.68 -12.49
C PRO A 183 -13.92 -3.91 -11.57
N ASN A 184 -12.92 -4.80 -11.59
CA ASN A 184 -12.90 -6.00 -10.75
C ASN A 184 -12.28 -5.76 -9.37
N VAL A 185 -11.78 -4.55 -9.11
CA VAL A 185 -11.10 -4.21 -7.86
C VAL A 185 -11.92 -3.18 -7.10
N LYS A 186 -11.95 -3.34 -5.77
CA LYS A 186 -12.54 -2.38 -4.84
C LYS A 186 -11.43 -1.67 -4.09
N GLY A 187 -11.73 -0.51 -3.52
CA GLY A 187 -10.80 0.13 -2.60
C GLY A 187 -11.50 0.93 -1.52
N TRP A 188 -10.79 1.19 -0.43
CA TRP A 188 -11.18 2.18 0.56
C TRP A 188 -10.35 3.44 0.39
N PHE A 189 -10.83 4.53 1.00
CA PHE A 189 -10.09 5.77 1.16
C PHE A 189 -9.92 6.05 2.65
N SER A 190 -8.69 6.34 3.04
CA SER A 190 -8.34 6.91 4.35
C SER A 190 -7.68 8.27 4.13
N PHE A 191 -8.13 9.27 4.89
CA PHE A 191 -7.73 10.66 4.73
C PHE A 191 -6.88 11.11 5.91
N ASN A 192 -5.87 11.94 5.62
CA ASN A 192 -5.23 12.73 6.66
C ASN A 192 -5.95 14.09 6.77
N CYS A 193 -6.48 14.39 7.95
CA CYS A 193 -7.29 15.59 8.17
C CYS A 193 -6.53 16.62 9.00
N GLN A 194 -6.49 17.87 8.54
CA GLN A 194 -6.02 18.96 9.37
C GLN A 194 -7.00 19.20 10.51
N VAL A 195 -6.48 19.28 11.74
CA VAL A 195 -7.27 19.77 12.88
C VAL A 195 -7.33 21.29 12.74
N LEU A 196 -8.52 21.81 12.44
CA LEU A 196 -8.76 23.25 12.48
C LEU A 196 -8.47 23.74 13.90
N LYS A 197 -7.51 24.67 14.02
CA LYS A 197 -7.24 25.40 15.26
C LYS A 197 -8.17 26.60 15.38
#